data_AF-A0A2M9ESW7-F1
#
_entry.id   AF-A0A2M9ESW7-F1
#
_cell.length_a   1.000
_cell.length_b   1.000
_cell.length_c   1.000
_cell.angle_alpha   90.00
_cell.angle_beta   90.00
_cell.angle_gamma   90.00
#
_symmetry.space_group_name_H-M   'P 1'
#
loop_
_entity.id
_entity.type
_entity.pdbx_description
1 polymer ?
#
loop_
_entity_poly.entity_id
_entity_poly.type
_entity_poly.pdbx_seq_one_letter_code
_entity_poly.pdbx_strand_id
1 'polypeptide(L)' 'MSAAMDEAIKRWTARRKSALVLEIIQGKTTVAEASRQFDLTPAEVEAWVEDGKRGMENALRAKPEDVRQQYERQ' A
#
# COMPACT_ATOMS: atom_id res chain seq x y z
N MET A 1 -6.85 -1.85 -24.43
CA MET A 1 -6.85 -1.37 -23.03
C MET A 1 -6.82 0.15 -23.10
N SER A 2 -7.80 0.86 -22.52
CA SER A 2 -8.03 2.30 -22.81
C SER A 2 -6.97 3.20 -22.18
N ALA A 3 -6.63 4.32 -22.83
CA ALA A 3 -5.65 5.31 -22.36
C ALA A 3 -5.91 5.82 -20.93
N ALA A 4 -7.16 5.82 -20.47
CA ALA A 4 -7.52 6.14 -19.09
C ALA A 4 -7.00 5.12 -18.06
N MET A 5 -6.83 3.85 -18.45
CA MET A 5 -6.25 2.80 -17.61
C MET A 5 -4.74 3.06 -17.42
N ASP A 6 -4.04 3.39 -18.51
CA ASP A 6 -2.61 3.76 -18.53
C ASP A 6 -2.32 5.05 -17.75
N GLU A 7 -3.16 6.07 -17.91
CA GLU A 7 -2.99 7.34 -17.18
C GLU A 7 -3.27 7.19 -15.68
N ALA A 8 -4.22 6.32 -15.32
CA ALA A 8 -4.43 5.98 -13.92
C ALA A 8 -3.26 5.16 -13.35
N ILE A 9 -2.59 4.32 -14.16
CA ILE A 9 -1.38 3.57 -13.73
C ILE A 9 -0.26 4.54 -13.34
N LYS A 10 -0.13 5.70 -14.03
CA LYS A 10 0.83 6.75 -13.66
C LYS A 10 0.60 7.36 -12.28
N ARG A 11 -0.61 7.25 -11.69
CA ARG A 11 -0.92 7.79 -10.36
C ARG A 11 -1.22 6.70 -9.34
N TRP A 12 -0.22 6.40 -8.52
CA TRP A 12 -0.37 5.49 -7.39
C TRP A 12 -1.18 6.10 -6.24
N THR A 13 -2.50 5.96 -6.32
CA THR A 13 -3.43 6.28 -5.22
C THR A 13 -3.26 5.32 -4.05
N ALA A 14 -3.63 5.75 -2.84
CA ALA A 14 -3.56 4.92 -1.63
C ALA A 14 -4.24 3.55 -1.82
N ARG A 15 -5.42 3.53 -2.47
CA ARG A 15 -6.16 2.29 -2.76
C ARG A 15 -5.37 1.33 -3.65
N ARG A 16 -4.73 1.83 -4.72
CA ARG A 16 -3.91 0.99 -5.61
C ARG A 16 -2.67 0.46 -4.92
N LYS A 17 -1.95 1.33 -4.20
CA LYS A 17 -0.78 0.92 -3.40
C LYS A 17 -1.14 -0.20 -2.43
N SER A 18 -2.25 -0.04 -1.70
CA SER A 18 -2.72 -1.06 -0.75
C SER A 18 -3.06 -2.39 -1.41
N ALA A 19 -3.69 -2.37 -2.60
CA ALA A 19 -4.00 -3.59 -3.34
C ALA A 19 -2.72 -4.33 -3.76
N LEU A 20 -1.74 -3.61 -4.34
CA LEU A 20 -0.46 -4.20 -4.73
C LEU A 20 0.30 -4.77 -3.52
N VAL A 21 0.38 -4.01 -2.43
CA VAL A 21 1.05 -4.46 -1.19
C VAL A 21 0.41 -5.73 -0.64
N LEU A 22 -0.93 -5.83 -0.67
CA LEU A 22 -1.63 -7.03 -0.24
C LEU A 22 -1.33 -8.24 -1.13
N GLU A 23 -1.26 -8.08 -2.45
CA GLU A 23 -0.89 -9.16 -3.37
C GLU A 23 0.53 -9.67 -3.11
N ILE A 24 1.47 -8.78 -2.77
CA ILE A 24 2.84 -9.14 -2.40
C ILE A 24 2.88 -9.90 -1.07
N ILE A 25 2.19 -9.39 -0.04
CA ILE A 25 2.14 -10.06 1.28
C ILE A 25 1.47 -11.44 1.18
N GLN A 26 0.47 -11.59 0.32
CA GLN A 26 -0.21 -12.86 0.07
C GLN A 26 0.58 -13.81 -0.85
N GLY A 27 1.75 -13.39 -1.36
CA GLY A 27 2.59 -14.19 -2.25
C GLY A 27 2.02 -14.40 -3.66
N LYS A 28 1.04 -13.58 -4.08
CA LYS A 28 0.44 -13.65 -5.43
C LYS A 28 1.32 -13.01 -6.50
N THR A 29 2.17 -12.07 -6.09
CA THR A 29 3.18 -11.42 -6.92
C THR A 29 4.41 -11.12 -6.05
N THR A 30 5.58 -10.98 -6.67
CA THR A 30 6.78 -10.55 -5.97
C THR A 30 7.06 -9.07 -6.20
N VAL A 31 7.90 -8.46 -5.35
CA VAL A 31 8.41 -7.10 -5.55
C VAL A 31 9.02 -6.95 -6.95
N ALA A 32 9.83 -7.93 -7.38
CA ALA A 32 10.50 -7.88 -8.67
C ALA A 32 9.53 -7.95 -9.86
N GLU A 33 8.47 -8.76 -9.76
CA GLU A 33 7.42 -8.84 -10.79
C GLU A 33 6.59 -7.55 -10.85
N ALA A 34 6.17 -7.04 -9.70
CA ALA A 34 5.44 -5.78 -9.59
C ALA A 34 6.25 -4.60 -10.15
N SER A 35 7.55 -4.51 -9.79
CA SER A 35 8.46 -3.48 -10.30
C SER A 35 8.53 -3.48 -11.82
N ARG A 36 8.70 -4.65 -12.45
CA ARG A 36 8.74 -4.76 -13.91
C ARG A 36 7.38 -4.46 -14.55
N GLN A 37 6.29 -4.90 -13.94
CA GLN A 37 4.95 -4.75 -14.48
C GLN A 37 4.46 -3.29 -14.47
N PHE A 38 4.81 -2.54 -13.43
CA PHE A 38 4.30 -1.19 -13.22
C PHE A 38 5.36 -0.09 -13.38
N ASP A 39 6.55 -0.44 -13.90
CA ASP A 39 7.68 0.46 -14.08
C ASP A 39 8.06 1.21 -12.79
N LEU A 40 8.07 0.46 -11.68
CA LEU A 40 8.44 0.97 -10.36
C LEU A 40 9.81 0.46 -9.96
N THR A 41 10.57 1.26 -9.21
CA THR A 41 11.80 0.76 -8.60
C THR A 41 11.46 -0.28 -7.52
N PRO A 42 12.28 -1.35 -7.36
CA PRO A 42 12.09 -2.31 -6.27
C PRO A 42 12.04 -1.64 -4.89
N ALA A 43 12.90 -0.64 -4.66
CA ALA A 43 12.95 0.11 -3.41
C ALA A 43 11.65 0.86 -3.09
N GLU A 44 10.97 1.41 -4.11
CA GLU A 44 9.68 2.09 -3.91
C GLU A 44 8.58 1.11 -3.48
N VAL A 45 8.55 -0.07 -4.11
CA VAL A 45 7.58 -1.13 -3.77
C VAL A 45 7.87 -1.71 -2.38
N GLU A 46 9.14 -1.94 -2.05
CA GLU A 46 9.58 -2.39 -0.72
C GLU A 46 9.17 -1.38 0.36
N ALA A 47 9.38 -0.08 0.13
CA ALA A 47 8.95 0.96 1.06
C ALA A 47 7.44 0.90 1.33
N TRP A 48 6.60 0.69 0.31
CA TRP A 48 5.15 0.57 0.51
C TRP A 48 4.76 -0.69 1.29
N VAL A 49 5.47 -1.80 1.06
CA VAL A 49 5.24 -3.04 1.80
C VAL A 49 5.57 -2.84 3.28
N GLU A 50 6.68 -2.17 3.59
CA GLU A 50 7.07 -1.85 4.97
C GLU A 50 6.10 -0.85 5.63
N ASP A 51 5.66 0.18 4.91
CA ASP A 51 4.62 1.11 5.38
C ASP A 51 3.31 0.38 5.69
N GLY A 52 2.90 -0.55 4.82
CA GLY A 52 1.70 -1.36 5.01
C GLY A 52 1.79 -2.26 6.25
N LYS A 53 2.93 -2.93 6.46
CA LYS A 53 3.17 -3.76 7.65
C LYS A 53 3.14 -2.92 8.93
N ARG A 54 3.83 -1.77 8.95
CA ARG A 54 3.83 -0.85 10.10
C ARG A 54 2.43 -0.31 10.39
N GLY A 55 1.67 0.05 9.36
CA GLY A 55 0.28 0.49 9.51
C GLY A 55 -0.60 -0.59 10.14
N MET A 56 -0.42 -1.85 9.73
CA MET A 56 -1.12 -2.99 10.32
C MET A 56 -0.74 -3.21 11.79
N GLU A 57 0.57 -3.20 12.11
CA GLU A 57 1.03 -3.31 13.50
C GLU A 57 0.43 -2.20 14.38
N ASN A 58 0.48 -0.96 13.91
CA ASN A 58 -0.09 0.18 14.63
C ASN A 58 -1.60 0.02 14.86
N ALA A 59 -2.34 -0.42 13.84
CA ALA A 59 -3.78 -0.66 13.94
C ALA A 59 -4.11 -1.80 14.94
N LEU A 60 -3.28 -2.85 14.99
CA LEU A 60 -3.46 -3.96 15.93
C LEU A 60 -3.02 -3.61 17.36
N ARG A 61 -2.08 -2.67 17.51
CA ARG A 61 -1.61 -2.18 18.82
C ARG A 61 -2.54 -1.14 19.43
N ALA A 62 -3.26 -0.38 18.61
CA ALA A 62 -4.13 0.69 19.07
C ALA A 62 -5.27 0.13 19.95
N LYS A 63 -5.36 0.62 21.20
CA LYS A 63 -6.53 0.33 22.05
C LYS A 63 -7.75 1.09 21.50
N PRO A 64 -8.95 0.49 21.48
CA PRO A 64 -10.16 1.15 20.96
C PRO A 64 -10.51 2.50 21.64
N GLU A 65 -10.01 2.74 22.84
CA GLU A 65 -10.21 3.98 23.61
C GLU A 65 -9.25 5.10 23.16
N ASP A 66 -8.03 4.77 22.74
CA ASP A 66 -7.01 5.73 22.29
C ASP A 66 -7.32 6.27 20.89
N VAL A 67 -7.89 5.43 20.01
CA VAL A 67 -8.30 5.84 18.66
C VAL A 67 -9.39 6.92 18.74
N ARG A 68 -10.40 6.74 19.60
CA ARG A 68 -11.49 7.72 19.76
C ARG A 68 -10.97 9.07 20.25
N GLN A 69 -10.08 9.07 21.24
CA GLN A 69 -9.48 10.30 21.76
C GLN A 69 -8.61 11.05 20.73
N GLN A 70 -7.98 10.36 19.78
CA GLN A 70 -7.22 11.02 18.71
C GLN A 70 -8.11 11.69 17.65
N TYR A 71 -9.31 11.16 17.42
CA TYR A 71 -10.29 11.79 16.53
C TYR A 71 -11.02 12.98 17.19
N GLU A 72 -11.26 12.93 18.49
CA GLU A 72 -11.94 14.02 19.24
C GLU A 72 -11.04 15.24 19.54
N ARG A 73 -9.72 15.11 19.38
CA ARG A 73 -8.75 16.21 19.57
C ARG A 73 -8.33 16.92 18.29
N GLN A 74 -8.81 16.48 17.12
CA GLN A 74 -8.61 17.18 15.83
C GLN A 74 -9.84 17.99 15.46
#